data_AF-A0A7G5N366-F1
#
_entry.id   AF-A0A7G5N366-F1
#
_cell.length_a   1.000
_cell.length_b   1.000
_cell.length_c   1.000
_cell.angle_alpha   90.00
_cell.angle_beta   90.00
_cell.angle_gamma   90.00
#
_symmetry.space_group_name_H-M   'P 1'
#
loop_
_entity.id
_entity.type
_entity.pdbx_description
1 polymer ?
#
loop_
_entity_poly.entity_id
_entity_poly.type
_entity_poly.pdbx_seq_one_letter_code
_entity_poly.pdbx_strand_id
1 'polypeptide(L)'
;MEVGGKTYNTDLSDFQVYSSSVKTLIIDEGITQIHTSIFNGSDVETLFFPKSLSQIYDYTLAYLHPDESRKIQVYYAGTEEEWNSIFTEYTHMEEQDSGAEAVGQAAADFVNGLVGVEYDASLFEYHFSANIEDIK
;
A
#
# COMPACT_ATOMS: atom_id res chain seq x y z
N MET A 1 -7.00 7.89 16.31
CA MET A 1 -6.48 9.28 16.24
C MET A 1 -7.39 10.22 17.00
N GLU A 2 -6.87 11.19 17.76
CA GLU A 2 -7.70 12.24 18.39
C GLU A 2 -7.64 13.53 17.57
N VAL A 3 -8.79 14.03 17.12
CA VAL A 3 -8.91 15.31 16.40
C VAL A 3 -10.02 16.13 17.05
N GLY A 4 -9.66 17.28 17.63
CA GLY A 4 -10.62 18.19 18.26
C GLY A 4 -11.39 17.56 19.44
N GLY A 5 -10.73 16.72 20.24
CA GLY A 5 -11.35 16.02 21.38
C GLY A 5 -12.23 14.84 21.00
N LYS A 6 -12.24 14.43 19.73
CA LYS A 6 -12.92 13.22 19.25
C LYS A 6 -11.91 12.15 18.87
N THR A 7 -12.12 10.94 19.37
CA THR A 7 -11.34 9.77 18.97
C THR A 7 -11.97 9.13 17.74
N TYR A 8 -11.18 9.00 16.68
CA TYR A 8 -11.52 8.31 15.45
C TYR A 8 -10.86 6.94 15.42
N ASN A 9 -11.61 5.94 14.94
CA ASN A 9 -11.05 4.64 14.61
C ASN A 9 -10.08 4.80 13.44
N THR A 10 -8.87 4.25 13.59
CA THR A 10 -7.80 4.28 12.58
C THR A 10 -7.51 2.90 12.02
N ASP A 11 -8.34 1.92 12.38
CA ASP A 11 -8.28 0.58 11.81
C ASP A 11 -8.89 0.61 10.40
N LEU A 12 -8.04 0.39 9.40
CA LEU A 12 -8.40 0.28 7.99
C LEU A 12 -8.34 -1.18 7.48
N SER A 13 -8.35 -2.16 8.39
CA SER A 13 -8.28 -3.59 8.03
C SER A 13 -9.41 -4.05 7.11
N ASP A 14 -10.59 -3.42 7.16
CA ASP A 14 -11.73 -3.73 6.28
C ASP A 14 -11.94 -2.68 5.16
N PHE A 15 -11.08 -1.66 5.06
CA PHE A 15 -11.27 -0.58 4.10
C PHE A 15 -10.75 -0.97 2.71
N GLN A 16 -11.57 -0.72 1.68
CA GLN A 16 -11.20 -0.86 0.28
C GLN A 16 -11.70 0.34 -0.52
N VAL A 17 -10.92 0.76 -1.52
CA VAL A 17 -11.28 1.90 -2.37
C VAL A 17 -12.33 1.50 -3.43
N TYR A 18 -12.36 0.23 -3.86
CA TYR A 18 -13.29 -0.41 -4.82
C TYR A 18 -14.10 0.59 -5.68
N SER A 19 -13.40 1.40 -6.48
CA SER A 19 -13.96 2.54 -7.22
C SER A 19 -13.03 2.94 -8.36
N SER A 20 -13.62 3.12 -9.55
CA SER A 20 -12.95 3.66 -10.74
C SER A 20 -12.91 5.19 -10.79
N SER A 21 -13.63 5.85 -9.87
CA SER A 21 -13.73 7.33 -9.84
C SER A 21 -12.72 8.01 -8.91
N VAL A 22 -12.15 7.25 -7.96
CA VAL A 22 -11.15 7.76 -7.03
C VAL A 22 -9.78 7.68 -7.69
N LYS A 23 -9.17 8.84 -7.95
CA LYS A 23 -7.86 8.95 -8.59
C LYS A 23 -6.72 9.20 -7.61
N THR A 24 -7.04 9.75 -6.43
CA THR A 24 -6.07 10.05 -5.39
C THR A 24 -6.53 9.44 -4.08
N LEU A 25 -5.66 8.67 -3.43
CA LEU A 25 -5.87 8.19 -2.06
C LEU A 25 -4.79 8.77 -1.16
N ILE A 26 -5.22 9.39 -0.06
CA ILE A 26 -4.34 9.92 0.97
C ILE A 26 -4.61 9.14 2.24
N ILE A 27 -3.58 8.43 2.72
CA ILE A 27 -3.57 7.82 4.03
C ILE A 27 -2.73 8.73 4.93
N ASP A 28 -3.35 9.28 5.96
CA ASP A 28 -2.74 10.30 6.80
C ASP A 28 -2.04 9.69 8.04
N GLU A 29 -1.23 10.50 8.71
CA GLU A 29 -0.49 10.11 9.91
C GLU A 29 -1.39 9.52 10.99
N GLY A 30 -0.86 8.47 11.65
CA GLY A 30 -1.58 7.70 12.67
C GLY A 30 -2.30 6.46 12.13
N ILE A 31 -2.32 6.25 10.81
CA ILE A 31 -2.65 4.95 10.21
C ILE A 31 -1.38 4.10 10.15
N THR A 32 -1.44 2.90 10.74
CA THR A 32 -0.29 1.99 10.81
C THR A 32 -0.42 0.79 9.89
N GLN A 33 -1.64 0.39 9.52
CA GLN A 33 -1.91 -0.79 8.70
C GLN A 33 -3.02 -0.50 7.69
N ILE A 34 -2.93 -1.16 6.54
CA ILE A 34 -3.93 -1.14 5.46
C ILE A 34 -4.25 -2.57 5.05
N HIS A 35 -5.48 -2.80 4.57
CA HIS A 35 -5.84 -4.09 4.00
C HIS A 35 -5.02 -4.36 2.73
N THR A 36 -4.57 -5.60 2.56
CA THR A 36 -3.71 -5.98 1.44
C THR A 36 -4.40 -5.93 0.08
N SER A 37 -5.73 -5.98 0.07
CA SER A 37 -6.56 -5.83 -1.13
C SER A 37 -7.26 -4.46 -1.21
N ILE A 38 -6.74 -3.43 -0.54
CA ILE A 38 -7.31 -2.07 -0.52
C ILE A 38 -7.55 -1.49 -1.92
N PHE A 39 -6.69 -1.84 -2.89
CA PHE A 39 -6.70 -1.34 -4.27
C PHE A 39 -7.40 -2.25 -5.27
N ASN A 40 -7.91 -3.42 -4.83
CA ASN A 40 -8.62 -4.33 -5.72
C ASN A 40 -9.84 -3.61 -6.34
N GLY A 41 -9.91 -3.58 -7.67
CA GLY A 41 -10.97 -2.89 -8.42
C GLY A 41 -10.92 -1.35 -8.33
N SER A 42 -9.76 -0.77 -8.03
CA SER A 42 -9.57 0.68 -8.00
C SER A 42 -8.76 1.20 -9.18
N ASP A 43 -9.06 2.41 -9.64
CA ASP A 43 -8.28 3.12 -10.67
C ASP A 43 -7.47 4.27 -10.07
N VAL A 44 -6.96 4.09 -8.85
CA VAL A 44 -6.15 5.10 -8.15
C VAL A 44 -4.84 5.30 -8.90
N GLU A 45 -4.48 6.56 -9.15
CA GLU A 45 -3.28 6.95 -9.91
C GLU A 45 -2.24 7.63 -9.01
N THR A 46 -2.66 8.14 -7.84
CA THR A 46 -1.79 8.85 -6.91
C THR A 46 -2.07 8.43 -5.48
N LEU A 47 -1.01 8.08 -4.76
CA LEU A 47 -1.03 7.57 -3.41
C LEU A 47 -0.18 8.45 -2.51
N PHE A 48 -0.66 8.72 -1.31
CA PHE A 48 0.16 9.24 -0.21
C PHE A 48 0.10 8.27 0.96
N PHE A 49 1.26 7.81 1.40
CA PHE A 49 1.42 6.97 2.57
C PHE A 49 2.14 7.71 3.71
N PRO A 50 1.63 7.60 4.94
CA PRO A 50 2.23 8.25 6.08
C PRO A 50 3.45 7.48 6.54
N LYS A 51 4.34 8.16 7.28
CA LYS A 51 5.50 7.55 7.91
C LYS A 51 5.09 6.54 9.00
N SER A 52 3.91 6.68 9.58
CA SER A 52 3.38 5.73 10.56
C SER A 52 3.01 4.36 9.98
N LEU A 53 2.95 4.20 8.65
CA LEU A 53 2.64 2.92 8.01
C LEU A 53 3.74 1.90 8.31
N SER A 54 3.40 0.75 8.89
CA SER A 54 4.39 -0.21 9.36
C SER A 54 4.76 -1.28 8.33
N GLN A 55 3.89 -1.52 7.34
CA GLN A 55 4.09 -2.58 6.36
C GLN A 55 3.26 -2.33 5.09
N ILE A 56 3.86 -2.65 3.95
CA ILE A 56 3.17 -2.74 2.67
C ILE A 56 3.81 -3.84 1.83
N TYR A 57 3.01 -4.55 1.05
CA TYR A 57 3.50 -5.63 0.19
C TYR A 57 3.45 -5.25 -1.28
N ASP A 58 4.37 -5.80 -2.07
CA ASP A 58 4.36 -5.71 -3.53
C ASP A 58 2.99 -6.07 -4.14
N TYR A 59 2.37 -7.14 -3.66
CA TYR A 59 1.08 -7.60 -4.13
C TYR A 59 -0.09 -6.68 -3.75
N THR A 60 0.07 -5.86 -2.70
CA THR A 60 -0.90 -4.79 -2.41
C THR A 60 -0.89 -3.76 -3.53
N LEU A 61 0.30 -3.37 -4.00
CA LEU A 61 0.46 -2.44 -5.12
C LEU A 61 0.18 -3.07 -6.49
N ALA A 62 0.34 -4.38 -6.63
CA ALA A 62 0.12 -5.10 -7.89
C ALA A 62 -1.32 -4.99 -8.43
N TYR A 63 -2.30 -4.67 -7.58
CA TYR A 63 -3.67 -4.37 -8.03
C TYR A 63 -3.81 -3.06 -8.82
N LEU A 64 -2.79 -2.20 -8.82
CA LEU A 64 -2.80 -0.91 -9.50
C LEU A 64 -2.21 -1.05 -10.91
N HIS A 65 -3.05 -0.77 -11.90
CA HIS A 65 -2.71 -0.85 -13.32
C HIS A 65 -2.96 0.52 -13.97
N PRO A 66 -1.94 1.37 -14.12
CA PRO A 66 -2.12 2.63 -14.83
C PRO A 66 -2.33 2.36 -16.33
N ASP A 67 -2.99 3.30 -17.01
CA ASP A 67 -3.00 3.33 -18.47
C ASP A 67 -1.55 3.40 -19.00
N GLU A 68 -1.27 2.78 -20.16
CA GLU A 68 0.08 2.61 -20.76
C GLU A 68 0.91 3.90 -20.93
N SER A 69 0.31 5.07 -20.75
CA SER A 69 0.96 6.39 -20.86
C SER A 69 1.35 7.03 -19.53
N ARG A 70 1.08 6.37 -18.38
CA ARG A 70 1.24 6.97 -17.04
C ARG A 70 1.88 6.01 -16.05
N LYS A 71 2.52 6.60 -15.05
CA LYS A 71 3.01 5.90 -13.85
C LYS A 71 2.12 6.22 -12.66
N ILE A 72 1.93 5.24 -11.79
CA ILE A 72 1.35 5.46 -10.47
C ILE A 72 2.33 6.28 -9.64
N GLN A 73 1.86 7.39 -9.09
CA GLN A 73 2.68 8.27 -8.26
C GLN A 73 2.51 7.85 -6.80
N VAL A 74 3.60 7.45 -6.15
CA VAL A 74 3.62 7.05 -4.74
C VAL A 74 4.44 8.05 -3.95
N TYR A 75 3.77 8.78 -3.07
CA TYR A 75 4.39 9.70 -2.13
C TYR A 75 4.45 9.02 -0.76
N TYR A 76 5.65 8.91 -0.20
CA TYR A 76 5.85 8.37 1.14
C TYR A 76 6.49 9.45 2.02
N ALA A 77 5.90 9.68 3.19
CA ALA A 77 6.36 10.72 4.11
C ALA A 77 7.73 10.42 4.74
N GLY A 78 8.13 9.14 4.82
CA GLY A 78 9.44 8.72 5.31
C GLY A 78 10.53 8.71 4.24
N THR A 79 11.76 8.38 4.63
CA THR A 79 12.88 8.26 3.68
C THR A 79 12.80 6.98 2.83
N GLU A 80 13.63 6.88 1.80
CA GLU A 80 13.76 5.65 1.00
C GLU A 80 14.22 4.47 1.86
N GLU A 81 15.15 4.68 2.79
CA GLU A 81 15.57 3.63 3.74
C GLU A 81 14.42 3.17 4.63
N GLU A 82 13.57 4.08 5.08
CA GLU A 82 12.38 3.75 5.86
C GLU A 82 11.37 2.97 5.01
N TRP A 83 11.17 3.36 3.74
CA TRP A 83 10.34 2.61 2.80
C TRP A 83 10.85 1.18 2.61
N ASN A 84 12.14 1.03 2.33
CA ASN A 84 12.78 -0.28 2.14
C ASN A 84 12.70 -1.17 3.40
N SER A 85 12.45 -0.59 4.58
CA SER A 85 12.25 -1.35 5.81
C SER A 85 10.82 -1.86 6.00
N ILE A 86 9.83 -1.24 5.33
CA ILE A 86 8.41 -1.61 5.43
C ILE A 86 7.87 -2.30 4.18
N PHE A 87 8.49 -2.08 3.01
CA PHE A 87 8.12 -2.68 1.74
C PHE A 87 8.64 -4.11 1.65
N THR A 88 7.74 -5.08 1.53
CA THR A 88 8.07 -6.50 1.44
C THR A 88 7.70 -7.04 0.06
N GLU A 89 8.70 -7.50 -0.70
CA GLU A 89 8.48 -8.23 -1.96
C GLU A 89 8.21 -9.72 -1.66
N TYR A 90 7.07 -10.23 -2.08
CA TYR A 90 6.59 -11.56 -1.68
C TYR A 90 7.20 -12.70 -2.53
N THR A 91 7.85 -12.37 -3.65
CA THR A 91 8.55 -13.32 -4.54
C THR A 91 9.83 -13.92 -3.92
N HIS A 92 10.26 -13.43 -2.75
CA HIS A 92 11.49 -13.88 -2.09
C HIS A 92 11.32 -14.15 -0.59
N MET A 93 10.29 -14.92 -0.23
CA MET A 93 10.32 -15.69 1.01
C MET A 93 10.92 -17.06 0.70
N GLU A 94 12.25 -17.19 0.77
CA GLU A 94 12.85 -18.51 1.01
C GLU A 94 12.20 -19.08 2.27
N GLU A 95 11.78 -20.34 2.20
CA GLU A 95 11.24 -21.13 3.29
C GLU A 95 12.26 -21.24 4.44
N GLN A 96 12.46 -20.17 5.22
CA GLN A 96 13.23 -20.25 6.44
C GLN A 96 12.70 -19.30 7.51
N ASP A 97 11.81 -19.88 8.31
CA ASP A 97 11.71 -19.66 9.74
C ASP A 97 11.34 -18.23 10.21
N SER A 98 10.06 -17.85 10.11
CA SER A 98 9.51 -16.90 11.08
C SER A 98 7.99 -17.01 11.26
N GLY A 99 7.57 -17.30 12.49
CA GLY A 99 6.38 -16.74 13.14
C GLY A 99 5.02 -16.93 12.47
N ALA A 100 4.28 -17.94 12.95
CA ALA A 100 2.92 -18.31 12.56
C ALA A 100 1.85 -17.20 12.66
N GLU A 101 0.78 -17.39 11.87
CA GLU A 101 -0.49 -16.66 11.73
C GLU A 101 -0.54 -15.53 10.67
N ALA A 102 0.22 -14.44 10.79
CA ALA A 102 0.13 -13.33 9.81
C ALA A 102 0.56 -13.74 8.38
N VAL A 103 1.58 -14.60 8.30
CA VAL A 103 2.10 -15.18 7.04
C VAL A 103 1.08 -16.12 6.38
N GLY A 104 0.25 -16.81 7.16
CA GLY A 104 -0.74 -17.77 6.64
C GLY A 104 -1.90 -17.11 5.89
N GLN A 105 -2.41 -15.99 6.41
CA GLN A 105 -3.48 -15.23 5.75
C GLN A 105 -2.97 -14.53 4.49
N ALA A 106 -1.82 -13.85 4.58
CA ALA A 106 -1.18 -13.21 3.43
C ALA A 106 -0.81 -14.21 2.32
N ALA A 107 -0.32 -15.40 2.67
CA ALA A 107 -0.04 -16.48 1.71
C ALA A 107 -1.32 -17.04 1.05
N ALA A 108 -2.40 -17.21 1.82
CA ALA A 108 -3.67 -17.68 1.28
C ALA A 108 -4.30 -16.63 0.34
N ASP A 109 -4.21 -15.34 0.68
CA ASP A 109 -4.68 -14.23 -0.16
C ASP A 109 -3.83 -14.10 -1.42
N PHE A 110 -2.51 -14.29 -1.31
CA PHE A 110 -1.60 -14.34 -2.47
C PHE A 110 -1.98 -15.49 -3.43
N VAL A 111 -2.13 -16.70 -2.92
CA VAL A 111 -2.46 -17.89 -3.74
C VAL A 111 -3.86 -17.82 -4.35
N ASN A 112 -4.85 -17.27 -3.62
CA ASN A 112 -6.22 -17.17 -4.11
C ASN A 112 -6.46 -15.94 -5.01
N GLY A 113 -5.67 -14.87 -4.88
CA GLY A 113 -5.88 -13.60 -5.57
C GLY A 113 -5.01 -13.35 -6.81
N LEU A 114 -3.85 -14.00 -6.94
CA LEU A 114 -2.78 -13.56 -7.85
C LEU A 114 -2.25 -14.63 -8.82
N VAL A 115 -3.09 -15.53 -9.31
CA VAL A 115 -2.73 -16.27 -10.53
C VAL A 115 -2.69 -15.25 -11.69
N GLY A 116 -1.52 -14.64 -11.93
CA GLY A 116 -1.22 -13.80 -13.09
C GLY A 116 -1.05 -12.30 -12.88
N VAL A 117 -0.94 -11.79 -11.64
CA VAL A 117 -0.68 -10.36 -11.38
C VAL A 117 0.64 -10.22 -10.61
N GLU A 118 1.71 -9.89 -11.32
CA GLU A 118 3.03 -9.63 -10.76
C GLU A 118 3.21 -8.11 -10.56
N TYR A 119 3.81 -7.72 -9.43
CA TYR A 119 4.17 -6.33 -9.20
C TYR A 119 5.28 -5.91 -10.18
N ASP A 120 5.00 -4.91 -11.00
CA ASP A 120 5.99 -4.30 -11.90
C ASP A 120 6.37 -2.91 -11.38
N ALA A 121 7.53 -2.83 -10.73
CA ALA A 121 8.07 -1.58 -10.19
C ALA A 121 8.24 -0.48 -11.26
N SER A 122 8.35 -0.83 -12.55
CA SER A 122 8.51 0.15 -13.62
C SER A 122 7.27 1.02 -13.86
N LEU A 123 6.09 0.53 -13.43
CA LEU A 123 4.80 1.23 -13.48
C LEU A 123 4.66 2.31 -12.40
N PHE A 124 5.59 2.38 -11.45
CA PHE A 124 5.53 3.28 -10.31
C PHE A 124 6.62 4.36 -10.38
N GLU A 125 6.33 5.50 -9.77
CA GLU A 125 7.27 6.57 -9.50
C GLU A 125 7.17 6.94 -8.02
N TYR A 126 8.28 6.85 -7.31
CA TYR A 126 8.34 7.03 -5.86
C TYR A 126 8.93 8.39 -5.49
N HIS A 127 8.27 9.06 -4.55
CA HIS A 127 8.70 10.32 -3.95
C HIS A 127 8.84 10.12 -2.44
N PHE A 128 10.06 10.16 -1.94
CA PHE A 128 10.37 9.97 -0.52
C PHE A 128 10.55 11.29 0.20
N SER A 129 10.40 11.27 1.53
CA SER A 129 10.36 12.47 2.38
C SER A 129 9.32 13.49 1.89
N ALA A 130 8.23 12.98 1.33
CA ALA A 130 7.18 13.76 0.70
C ALA A 130 6.23 14.37 1.73
N ASN A 131 5.67 15.52 1.40
CA ASN A 131 4.58 16.16 2.12
C ASN A 131 3.29 16.05 1.29
N ILE A 132 2.14 16.14 1.95
CA ILE A 132 0.84 16.15 1.27
C ILE A 132 0.73 17.28 0.24
N GLU A 133 1.45 18.38 0.45
CA GLU A 133 1.51 19.53 -0.46
C GLU A 133 2.27 19.24 -1.76
N ASP A 134 3.05 18.16 -1.82
CA ASP A 134 3.82 17.75 -3.00
C ASP A 134 2.98 16.97 -4.02
N ILE A 135 1.76 16.56 -3.64
CA ILE A 135 0.80 15.87 -4.49
C ILE A 135 0.28 16.86 -5.55
N LYS A 136 0.35 16.46 -6.83
CA LYS A 136 -0.04 17.30 -7.98
C LYS A 136 -1.36 16.90 -8.59
#